data_AF-A0A2D4ZFE0-F1
#
_entry.id   AF-A0A2D4ZFE0-F1
#
_cell.length_a   1.000
_cell.length_b   1.000
_cell.length_c   1.000
_cell.angle_alpha   90.00
_cell.angle_beta   90.00
_cell.angle_gamma   90.00
#
_symmetry.space_group_name_H-M   'P 1'
#
loop_
_entity.id
_entity.type
_entity.pdbx_description
1 polymer ?
#
loop_
_entity_poly.entity_id
_entity_poly.type
_entity_poly.pdbx_seq_one_letter_code
_entity_poly.pdbx_strand_id
1 'polypeptide(L)' 'MNRKSKLIYRIMLASKLHSRNKEISLDKLKQGCCLSDSELLTIIKELEIKKLISWDASKSTFMISA' A
#
# COMPACT_ATOMS: atom_id res chain seq x y z
N MET A 1 -7.02 -5.68 -11.40
CA MET A 1 -6.47 -6.04 -10.08
C MET A 1 -7.07 -7.35 -9.63
N ASN A 2 -6.21 -8.28 -9.21
CA ASN A 2 -6.63 -9.56 -8.62
C ASN A 2 -7.20 -9.34 -7.19
N ARG A 3 -7.70 -10.43 -6.56
CA ARG A 3 -8.33 -10.36 -5.22
C ARG A 3 -7.36 -9.83 -4.15
N LYS A 4 -6.09 -10.24 -4.17
CA LYS A 4 -5.06 -9.80 -3.21
C LYS A 4 -4.75 -8.31 -3.38
N SER A 5 -4.55 -7.83 -4.61
CA SER A 5 -4.27 -6.41 -4.87
C SER A 5 -5.44 -5.52 -4.42
N LYS A 6 -6.70 -5.95 -4.64
CA LYS A 6 -7.89 -5.23 -4.14
C LYS A 6 -7.94 -5.17 -2.61
N LEU A 7 -7.58 -6.26 -1.93
CA LEU A 7 -7.54 -6.31 -0.47
C LEU A 7 -6.49 -5.34 0.09
N ILE A 8 -5.27 -5.40 -0.44
CA ILE A 8 -4.18 -4.51 -0.01
C ILE A 8 -4.55 -3.04 -0.23
N TYR A 9 -5.12 -2.70 -1.39
CA TYR A 9 -5.57 -1.35 -1.65
C TYR A 9 -6.66 -0.87 -0.66
N ARG A 10 -7.57 -1.75 -0.23
CA ARG A 10 -8.57 -1.43 0.81
C ARG A 10 -7.93 -1.19 2.19
N ILE A 11 -6.93 -1.99 2.56
CA ILE A 11 -6.16 -1.79 3.81
C ILE A 11 -5.43 -0.44 3.77
N MET A 12 -4.84 -0.09 2.62
CA MET A 12 -4.22 1.20 2.40
C MET A 12 -5.23 2.34 2.56
N LEU A 13 -6.41 2.24 1.95
CA LEU A 13 -7.49 3.23 2.07
C LEU A 13 -7.93 3.43 3.53
N ALA A 14 -8.13 2.33 4.27
CA ALA A 14 -8.46 2.40 5.69
C ALA A 14 -7.34 3.09 6.49
N SER A 15 -6.08 2.73 6.23
CA SER A 15 -4.92 3.33 6.89
C SER A 15 -4.79 4.84 6.61
N LYS A 16 -5.13 5.28 5.39
CA LYS A 16 -5.16 6.71 5.01
C LYS A 16 -6.17 7.50 5.82
N LEU A 17 -7.34 6.94 6.12
CA LEU A 17 -8.38 7.61 6.92
C LEU A 17 -7.92 7.87 8.36
N HIS A 18 -7.02 7.04 8.89
CA HIS A 18 -6.49 7.15 10.24
C HIS A 18 -5.16 7.92 10.32
N SER A 19 -4.60 8.36 9.19
CA SER A 19 -3.31 9.07 9.12
C SER A 19 -3.52 10.56 8.89
N ARG A 20 -3.03 11.41 9.81
CA ARG A 20 -3.10 12.89 9.67
C ARG A 20 -2.46 13.37 8.36
N ASN A 21 -1.38 12.72 7.94
CA ASN A 21 -0.58 13.12 6.79
C ASN A 21 -0.96 12.34 5.52
N LYS A 22 -1.96 11.44 5.61
CA LYS A 22 -2.38 10.52 4.53
C LYS A 22 -1.27 9.56 4.05
N GLU A 23 -0.14 9.52 4.74
CA GLU A 23 0.96 8.57 4.52
C GLU A 23 0.64 7.22 5.18
N ILE A 24 1.03 6.16 4.50
CA ILE A 24 0.86 4.76 4.93
C ILE A 24 2.24 4.12 5.02
N SER A 25 2.62 3.62 6.19
CA SER A 25 3.90 2.92 6.37
C SER A 25 3.84 1.49 5.81
N LEU A 26 4.93 1.03 5.18
CA LEU A 26 5.09 -0.35 4.75
C LEU A 26 5.01 -1.34 5.92
N ASP A 27 5.53 -1.01 7.10
CA ASP A 27 5.47 -1.91 8.25
C ASP A 27 4.03 -2.11 8.74
N LYS A 28 3.22 -1.03 8.76
CA LYS A 28 1.79 -1.13 9.06
C LYS A 28 1.06 -1.99 8.03
N LEU A 29 1.44 -1.87 6.76
CA LEU A 29 0.87 -2.68 5.68
C LEU A 29 1.22 -4.16 5.87
N LYS A 30 2.49 -4.47 6.17
CA LYS A 30 2.98 -5.82 6.46
C LYS A 30 2.27 -6.44 7.67
N GLN A 31 2.05 -5.69 8.75
CA GLN A 31 1.30 -6.16 9.91
C GLN A 31 -0.17 -6.45 9.57
N GLY A 32 -0.76 -5.67 8.67
CA GLY A 32 -2.16 -5.83 8.25
C GLY A 32 -2.40 -6.93 7.21
N CYS A 33 -1.35 -7.54 6.65
CA CYS A 33 -1.49 -8.57 5.63
C CYS A 33 -0.61 -9.80 5.88
N CYS A 34 -1.21 -11.00 5.82
CA CYS A 34 -0.46 -12.26 5.84
C CYS A 34 0.11 -12.60 4.45
N LEU A 35 0.92 -11.69 3.88
CA LEU A 35 1.61 -11.88 2.62
C LEU A 35 3.12 -11.98 2.86
N SER A 36 3.80 -12.74 2.01
CA SER A 36 5.26 -12.66 1.94
C SER A 36 5.71 -11.30 1.41
N ASP A 37 6.93 -10.90 1.75
CA ASP A 37 7.52 -9.63 1.28
C ASP A 37 7.54 -9.54 -0.26
N SER A 38 7.81 -10.64 -0.96
CA SER A 38 7.83 -10.70 -2.43
C SER A 38 6.45 -10.51 -3.05
N GLU A 39 5.41 -11.14 -2.49
CA GLU A 39 4.02 -10.96 -2.93
C GLU A 39 3.56 -9.53 -2.69
N LEU A 40 3.86 -8.96 -1.52
CA LEU A 40 3.50 -7.59 -1.19
C LEU A 40 4.18 -6.59 -2.13
N LEU A 41 5.48 -6.74 -2.37
CA LEU A 41 6.23 -5.90 -3.32
C LEU A 41 5.66 -6.00 -4.74
N THR A 42 5.27 -7.19 -5.17
CA THR A 42 4.64 -7.38 -6.50
C THR A 42 3.32 -6.61 -6.60
N ILE A 43 2.49 -6.67 -5.55
CA ILE A 43 1.23 -5.93 -5.50
C ILE A 43 1.46 -4.41 -5.45
N ILE A 44 2.42 -3.94 -4.65
CA ILE A 44 2.78 -2.52 -4.56
C ILE A 44 3.19 -2.00 -5.94
N LYS A 45 4.07 -2.72 -6.65
CA LYS A 45 4.47 -2.36 -8.02
C LYS A 45 3.27 -2.32 -8.98
N GLU A 46 2.34 -3.27 -8.90
CA GLU A 46 1.12 -3.26 -9.71
C GLU A 46 0.29 -1.98 -9.46
N LEU A 47 0.12 -1.60 -8.19
CA LEU A 47 -0.64 -0.42 -7.79
C LEU A 47 0.03 0.89 -8.23
N GLU A 48 1.35 0.95 -8.14
CA GLU A 48 2.15 2.10 -8.57
C GLU A 48 2.12 2.28 -10.09
N ILE A 49 2.30 1.21 -10.87
CA ILE A 49 2.16 1.24 -12.34
C ILE A 49 0.77 1.73 -12.76
N LYS A 50 -0.27 1.34 -12.01
CA LYS A 50 -1.66 1.79 -12.21
C LYS A 50 -1.91 3.21 -11.71
N LYS A 51 -0.89 3.88 -11.16
CA LYS A 51 -0.97 5.24 -10.59
C LYS A 51 -1.97 5.37 -9.45
N LEU A 52 -2.32 4.29 -8.77
CA LEU A 52 -3.23 4.30 -7.62
C LEU A 52 -2.53 4.73 -6.33
N ILE A 53 -1.21 4.52 -6.28
CA ILE A 53 -0.36 4.93 -5.17
C ILE A 53 0.92 5.56 -5.70
N SER A 54 1.59 6.32 -4.84
CA SER A 54 2.97 6.77 -5.01
C SER A 54 3.79 6.22 -3.85
N TRP A 55 4.90 5.55 -4.15
CA TRP A 55 5.80 4.98 -3.14
C TRP A 55 7.03 5.87 -2.95
N ASP A 56 7.26 6.32 -1.72
CA ASP A 56 8.52 6.90 -1.29
C ASP A 56 9.39 5.82 -0.65
N ALA A 57 10.34 5.29 -1.43
CA ALA A 57 11.27 4.26 -0.97
C ALA A 57 12.22 4.77 0.13
N SER A 58 12.53 6.07 0.17
CA SER A 58 13.43 6.64 1.18
C SER A 58 12.82 6.63 2.58
N LYS A 59 11.49 6.76 2.66
CA LYS A 59 10.73 6.75 3.91
C LYS A 59 9.98 5.44 4.17
N SER A 60 9.98 4.51 3.21
CA SER A 60 9.14 3.32 3.23
C SER A 60 7.65 3.63 3.45
N THR A 61 7.17 4.70 2.81
CA THR A 61 5.79 5.15 2.92
C THR A 61 5.08 5.26 1.57
N PHE A 62 3.76 5.15 1.60
CA PHE A 62 2.89 5.27 0.44
C PHE A 62 1.92 6.44 0.61
N MET A 63 1.61 7.10 -0.49
CA MET A 63 0.44 7.96 -0.61
C MET A 63 -0.54 7.36 -1.61
N ILE A 64 -1.84 7.42 -1.32
CA ILE A 64 -2.87 7.06 -2.30
C ILE A 64 -3.14 8.27 -3.17
N SER A 65 -3.01 8.09 -4.49
CA SER A 65 -3.33 9.09 -5.50
C SER A 65 -4.77 9.58 -5.36
N ALA A 66 -5.03 10.84 -5.68
CA ALA A 66 -6.36 11.44 -5.60
C ALA A 66 -7.32 10.80 -6.61
#